data_AF-A0A357WU17-F1
#
_entry.id   AF-A0A357WU17-F1
#
_cell.length_a   1.000
_cell.length_b   1.000
_cell.length_c   1.000
_cell.angle_alpha   90.00
_cell.angle_beta   90.00
_cell.angle_gamma   90.00
#
_symmetry.space_group_name_H-M   'P 1'
#
loop_
_entity.id
_entity.type
_entity.pdbx_description
1 polymer ?
#
loop_
_entity_poly.entity_id
_entity_poly.type
_entity_poly.pdbx_seq_one_letter_code
_entity_poly.pdbx_strand_id
1 'polypeptide(L)'
;MGISRIVSTDFWEDGLVTDSFSPEDKYFMLYLMTNPHSKQAGIYKLNKKIAAFELGYSVESVSALLDRFENKYHRIIYSTKEQEIAVLNAPKYNIVKGGKPVLDCIEKDLSQVKDKSLISRMYQHLKTYFDESDKPSIQQVGGVWKKASDTFKEVNDNDNDN
;
A
#
# COMPACT_ATOMS: atom_id res chain seq x y z
N MET A 1 -21.74 3.56 10.80
CA MET A 1 -21.72 2.56 9.71
C MET A 1 -20.28 2.10 9.56
N GLY A 2 -20.00 0.79 9.60
CA GLY A 2 -18.63 0.27 9.53
C GLY A 2 -18.00 0.47 8.17
N ILE A 3 -16.66 0.54 8.10
CA ILE A 3 -15.92 0.58 6.83
C ILE A 3 -15.78 -0.86 6.35
N SER A 4 -16.33 -1.18 5.17
CA SER A 4 -16.16 -2.48 4.54
C SER A 4 -15.00 -2.45 3.55
N ARG A 5 -14.14 -3.47 3.59
CA ARG A 5 -13.09 -3.71 2.61
C ARG A 5 -13.55 -4.85 1.68
N ILE A 6 -13.56 -4.59 0.38
CA ILE A 6 -13.96 -5.57 -0.64
C ILE A 6 -12.68 -6.15 -1.23
N VAL A 7 -12.56 -7.47 -1.22
CA VAL A 7 -11.50 -8.21 -1.89
C VAL A 7 -12.11 -8.87 -3.12
N SER A 8 -11.56 -8.61 -4.31
CA SER A 8 -12.03 -9.27 -5.54
C SER A 8 -11.75 -10.77 -5.46
N THR A 9 -12.64 -11.59 -6.01
CA THR A 9 -12.44 -13.03 -6.13
C THR A 9 -11.23 -13.37 -7.01
N ASP A 10 -10.85 -12.48 -7.92
CA ASP A 10 -9.66 -12.58 -8.78
C ASP A 10 -8.37 -12.73 -7.95
N PHE A 11 -8.38 -12.35 -6.68
CA PHE A 11 -7.29 -12.63 -5.74
C PHE A 11 -6.91 -14.12 -5.72
N TRP A 12 -7.89 -15.02 -5.81
CA TRP A 12 -7.67 -16.47 -5.79
C TRP A 12 -7.19 -17.03 -7.13
N GLU A 13 -7.35 -16.25 -8.22
CA GLU A 13 -6.93 -16.62 -9.57
C GLU A 13 -5.55 -16.03 -9.92
N ASP A 14 -5.02 -15.11 -9.10
CA ASP A 14 -3.67 -14.57 -9.29
C ASP A 14 -2.63 -15.70 -9.23
N GLY A 15 -1.83 -15.84 -10.28
CA GLY A 15 -0.84 -16.93 -10.41
C GLY A 15 0.18 -16.93 -9.28
N LEU A 16 0.53 -15.77 -8.71
CA LEU A 16 1.41 -15.71 -7.54
C LEU A 16 0.73 -16.31 -6.30
N VAL A 17 -0.57 -16.03 -6.12
CA VAL A 17 -1.36 -16.56 -5.01
C VAL A 17 -1.58 -18.07 -5.18
N THR A 18 -1.77 -18.54 -6.40
CA THR A 18 -2.01 -19.96 -6.69
C THR A 18 -0.73 -20.79 -6.55
N ASP A 19 0.37 -20.33 -7.16
CA ASP A 19 1.57 -21.16 -7.36
C ASP A 19 2.63 -20.96 -6.27
N SER A 20 2.70 -19.76 -5.67
CA SER A 20 3.83 -19.38 -4.80
C SER A 20 3.44 -19.19 -3.33
N PHE A 21 2.20 -18.81 -3.04
CA PHE A 21 1.78 -18.49 -1.67
C PHE A 21 1.44 -19.74 -0.87
N SER A 22 2.07 -19.84 0.30
CA SER A 22 1.62 -20.76 1.35
C SER A 22 0.27 -20.31 1.93
N PRO A 23 -0.46 -21.19 2.66
CA PRO A 23 -1.68 -20.78 3.36
C PRO A 23 -1.47 -19.57 4.30
N GLU A 24 -0.31 -19.51 4.96
CA GLU A 24 0.10 -18.38 5.81
C GLU A 24 0.26 -17.09 5.00
N ASP A 25 0.90 -17.17 3.82
CA ASP A 25 1.07 -16.01 2.93
C ASP A 25 -0.29 -15.48 2.43
N LYS A 26 -1.23 -16.39 2.07
CA LYS A 26 -2.58 -16.00 1.63
C LYS A 26 -3.31 -15.25 2.74
N TYR A 27 -3.26 -15.79 3.97
CA TYR A 27 -3.87 -15.14 5.12
C TYR A 27 -3.23 -13.79 5.43
N PHE A 28 -1.89 -13.70 5.40
CA PHE A 28 -1.18 -12.46 5.63
C PHE A 28 -1.52 -11.39 4.58
N MET A 29 -1.58 -11.75 3.30
CA MET A 29 -1.96 -10.82 2.23
C MET A 29 -3.39 -10.31 2.41
N LEU A 30 -4.34 -11.20 2.73
CA LEU A 30 -5.72 -10.81 3.02
C LEU A 30 -5.79 -9.86 4.22
N TYR A 31 -5.05 -10.16 5.29
CA TYR A 31 -4.92 -9.28 6.45
C TYR A 31 -4.37 -7.89 6.08
N LEU A 32 -3.32 -7.81 5.26
CA LEU A 32 -2.75 -6.54 4.81
C LEU A 32 -3.74 -5.68 4.01
N MET A 33 -4.67 -6.31 3.30
CA MET A 33 -5.70 -5.60 2.52
C MET A 33 -6.93 -5.21 3.35
N THR A 34 -7.23 -5.94 4.43
CA THR A 34 -8.54 -5.87 5.10
C THR A 34 -8.51 -5.42 6.55
N ASN A 35 -7.34 -5.30 7.18
CA ASN A 35 -7.27 -4.91 8.59
C ASN A 35 -7.86 -3.50 8.84
N PRO A 36 -8.27 -3.19 10.09
CA PRO A 36 -8.89 -1.91 10.44
C PRO A 36 -7.99 -0.68 10.20
N HIS A 37 -6.68 -0.88 10.13
CA HIS A 37 -5.70 0.18 9.89
C HIS A 37 -5.46 0.45 8.40
N SER A 38 -5.87 -0.45 7.52
CA SER A 38 -5.73 -0.33 6.08
C SER A 38 -6.36 0.96 5.55
N LYS A 39 -5.73 1.55 4.55
CA LYS A 39 -6.10 2.84 3.96
C LYS A 39 -6.37 2.71 2.47
N GLN A 40 -7.11 3.66 1.91
CA GLN A 40 -7.46 3.64 0.48
C GLN A 40 -6.17 3.72 -0.37
N ALA A 41 -5.22 4.55 0.08
CA ALA A 41 -3.91 4.71 -0.55
C ALA A 41 -3.00 3.47 -0.42
N GLY A 42 -3.34 2.49 0.43
CA GLY A 42 -2.50 1.30 0.65
C GLY A 42 -1.23 1.53 1.45
N ILE A 43 -1.02 2.75 1.97
CA ILE A 43 0.06 3.09 2.91
C ILE A 43 -0.55 3.37 4.28
N TYR A 44 -0.08 2.69 5.31
CA TYR A 44 -0.57 2.87 6.67
C TYR A 44 0.41 2.33 7.72
N LYS A 45 0.18 2.70 8.98
CA LYS A 45 0.98 2.23 10.10
C LYS A 45 0.65 0.77 10.43
N LEU A 46 1.67 -0.09 10.42
CA LEU A 46 1.57 -1.49 10.79
C LEU A 46 2.66 -1.82 11.82
N ASN A 47 2.33 -1.67 13.11
CA ASN A 47 3.24 -2.08 14.17
C ASN A 47 3.28 -3.61 14.23
N LYS A 48 4.49 -4.18 14.09
CA LYS A 48 4.72 -5.64 14.16
C LYS A 48 4.10 -6.31 15.39
N LYS A 49 4.10 -5.66 16.56
CA LYS A 49 3.50 -6.20 17.79
C LYS A 49 1.98 -6.28 17.72
N ILE A 50 1.34 -5.27 17.13
CA ILE A 50 -0.12 -5.25 16.93
C ILE A 50 -0.49 -6.30 15.88
N ALA A 51 0.23 -6.34 14.76
CA ALA A 51 0.01 -7.34 13.72
C ALA A 51 0.19 -8.78 14.26
N ALA A 52 1.22 -9.03 15.07
CA ALA A 52 1.44 -10.32 15.71
C ALA A 52 0.26 -10.70 16.63
N PHE A 53 -0.25 -9.76 17.42
CA PHE A 53 -1.42 -9.98 18.26
C PHE A 53 -2.68 -10.28 17.43
N GLU A 54 -2.96 -9.50 16.39
CA GLU A 54 -4.14 -9.66 15.54
C GLU A 54 -4.13 -10.96 14.71
N LEU A 55 -2.96 -11.38 14.25
CA LEU A 55 -2.76 -12.62 13.49
C LEU A 55 -2.64 -13.86 14.37
N GLY A 56 -2.43 -13.69 15.69
CA GLY A 56 -2.13 -14.79 16.60
C GLY A 56 -0.74 -15.40 16.38
N TYR A 57 0.21 -14.62 15.88
CA TYR A 57 1.58 -15.02 15.58
C TYR A 57 2.60 -14.42 16.53
N SER A 58 3.85 -14.89 16.49
CA SER A 58 4.94 -14.21 17.15
C SER A 58 5.43 -13.01 16.33
N VAL A 59 6.15 -12.09 16.98
CA VAL A 59 6.73 -10.91 16.30
C VAL A 59 7.78 -11.32 15.27
N GLU A 60 8.47 -12.43 15.52
CA GLU A 60 9.44 -13.05 14.64
C GLU A 60 8.77 -13.60 13.38
N SER A 61 7.64 -14.32 13.52
CA SER A 61 6.86 -14.81 12.37
C SER A 61 6.35 -13.66 11.50
N VAL A 62 5.80 -12.60 12.10
CA VAL A 62 5.38 -11.41 11.34
C VAL A 62 6.57 -10.72 10.67
N SER A 63 7.73 -10.67 11.32
CA SER A 63 8.94 -10.11 10.69
C SER A 63 9.40 -10.94 9.50
N ALA A 64 9.34 -12.27 9.59
CA ALA A 64 9.66 -13.16 8.47
C ALA A 64 8.63 -13.06 7.32
N LEU A 65 7.35 -12.85 7.63
CA LEU A 65 6.32 -12.58 6.63
C LEU A 65 6.57 -11.25 5.92
N LEU A 66 6.85 -10.17 6.66
CA LEU A 66 7.19 -8.88 6.08
C LEU A 66 8.41 -8.97 5.16
N ASP A 67 9.50 -9.59 5.64
CA ASP A 67 10.72 -9.79 4.85
C ASP A 67 10.46 -10.57 3.56
N ARG A 68 9.70 -11.67 3.65
CA ARG A 68 9.31 -12.47 2.48
C ARG A 68 8.44 -11.70 1.49
N PHE A 69 7.47 -10.91 1.96
CA PHE A 69 6.61 -10.12 1.09
C PHE A 69 7.35 -8.97 0.41
N GLU A 70 8.37 -8.42 1.06
CA GLU A 70 9.21 -7.34 0.52
C GLU A 70 10.27 -7.89 -0.45
N ASN A 71 11.01 -8.93 -0.05
CA ASN A 71 12.21 -9.40 -0.74
C ASN A 71 11.96 -10.58 -1.69
N LYS A 72 11.00 -11.47 -1.41
CA LYS A 72 10.70 -12.63 -2.28
C LYS A 72 9.56 -12.32 -3.24
N TYR A 73 8.46 -11.77 -2.73
CA TYR A 73 7.25 -11.54 -3.52
C TYR A 73 7.17 -10.12 -4.11
N HIS A 74 7.96 -9.17 -3.60
CA HIS A 74 7.95 -7.77 -4.03
C HIS A 74 6.53 -7.17 -4.06
N ARG A 75 5.73 -7.49 -3.04
CA ARG A 75 4.33 -7.02 -2.92
C ARG A 75 4.17 -5.85 -1.96
N ILE A 76 5.16 -5.63 -1.08
CA ILE A 76 5.12 -4.57 -0.08
C ILE A 76 6.47 -3.84 -0.01
N ILE A 77 6.45 -2.67 0.63
CA ILE A 77 7.63 -1.98 1.14
C ILE A 77 7.37 -1.67 2.60
N TYR A 78 8.32 -1.99 3.49
CA TYR A 78 8.14 -1.77 4.93
C TYR A 78 9.17 -0.78 5.48
N SER A 79 8.67 0.31 6.07
CA SER A 79 9.49 1.28 6.81
C SER A 79 9.66 0.82 8.25
N THR A 80 10.87 0.39 8.61
CA THR A 80 11.20 -0.01 9.99
C THR A 80 11.20 1.16 10.96
N LYS A 81 11.57 2.36 10.49
CA LYS A 81 11.67 3.58 11.29
C LYS A 81 10.30 4.06 11.79
N GLU A 82 9.34 4.21 10.87
CA GLU A 82 8.00 4.72 11.20
C GLU A 82 6.99 3.60 11.48
N GLN A 83 7.39 2.34 11.25
CA GLN A 83 6.52 1.16 11.28
C GLN A 83 5.34 1.32 10.34
N GLU A 84 5.61 1.77 9.12
CA GLU A 84 4.63 1.95 8.05
C GLU A 84 4.85 0.91 6.97
N ILE A 85 3.77 0.49 6.33
CA ILE A 85 3.78 -0.46 5.21
C ILE A 85 3.11 0.18 4.01
N ALA A 86 3.70 -0.03 2.84
CA ALA A 86 3.09 0.27 1.54
C ALA A 86 2.75 -1.05 0.83
N VAL A 87 1.46 -1.31 0.62
CA VAL A 87 0.98 -2.49 -0.12
C VAL A 87 0.84 -2.12 -1.60
N LEU A 88 1.80 -2.53 -2.41
CA LEU A 88 2.09 -1.92 -3.72
C LEU A 88 0.92 -1.94 -4.71
N ASN A 89 0.10 -2.98 -4.71
CA ASN A 89 -1.05 -3.09 -5.61
C ASN A 89 -2.39 -2.74 -4.96
N ALA A 90 -2.43 -2.35 -3.68
CA ALA A 90 -3.68 -2.06 -2.99
C ALA A 90 -4.53 -0.96 -3.69
N PRO A 91 -3.97 0.13 -4.23
CA PRO A 91 -4.77 1.13 -4.94
C PRO A 91 -5.47 0.59 -6.18
N LYS A 92 -4.89 -0.40 -6.87
CA LYS A 92 -5.51 -1.01 -8.06
C LYS A 92 -6.84 -1.67 -7.73
N TYR A 93 -6.92 -2.33 -6.56
CA TYR A 93 -8.12 -3.01 -6.10
C TYR A 93 -9.09 -2.10 -5.33
N ASN A 94 -8.56 -1.11 -4.61
CA ASN A 94 -9.36 -0.23 -3.76
C ASN A 94 -10.09 0.88 -4.53
N ILE A 95 -9.62 1.25 -5.74
CA ILE A 95 -10.25 2.28 -6.57
C ILE A 95 -11.40 1.64 -7.38
N VAL A 96 -12.49 1.31 -6.68
CA VAL A 96 -13.69 0.70 -7.30
C VAL A 96 -14.54 1.74 -8.03
N LYS A 97 -14.60 2.98 -7.51
CA LYS A 97 -15.28 4.11 -8.15
C LYS A 97 -14.37 5.33 -8.07
N GLY A 98 -14.16 5.98 -9.22
CA GLY A 98 -13.44 7.25 -9.28
C GLY A 98 -14.23 8.41 -8.70
N GLY A 99 -13.61 9.59 -8.75
CA GLY A 99 -14.28 10.87 -8.43
C GLY A 99 -13.75 11.53 -7.17
N LYS A 100 -14.26 12.74 -6.92
CA LYS A 100 -13.76 13.65 -5.89
C LYS A 100 -13.64 13.04 -4.48
N PRO A 101 -14.62 12.28 -3.96
CA PRO A 101 -14.51 11.69 -2.62
C PRO A 101 -13.33 10.72 -2.46
N VAL A 102 -12.99 9.98 -3.52
CA VAL A 102 -11.85 9.04 -3.49
C VAL A 102 -10.52 9.79 -3.60
N LEU A 103 -10.46 10.82 -4.44
CA LEU A 103 -9.28 11.68 -4.54
C LEU A 103 -8.97 12.38 -3.20
N ASP A 104 -9.99 12.98 -2.59
CA ASP A 104 -9.86 13.66 -1.29
C ASP A 104 -9.44 12.67 -0.18
N CYS A 105 -9.95 11.44 -0.22
CA CYS A 105 -9.56 10.39 0.72
C CYS A 105 -8.09 9.97 0.54
N ILE A 106 -7.63 9.79 -0.70
CA ILE A 106 -6.24 9.42 -1.01
C ILE A 106 -5.30 10.56 -0.62
N GLU A 107 -5.63 11.81 -0.96
CA GLU A 107 -4.80 12.97 -0.59
C GLU A 107 -4.68 13.10 0.94
N LYS A 108 -5.79 12.90 1.67
CA LYS A 108 -5.77 12.84 3.12
C LYS A 108 -4.90 11.70 3.66
N ASP A 109 -5.03 10.49 3.13
CA ASP A 109 -4.23 9.34 3.57
C ASP A 109 -2.73 9.61 3.34
N LEU A 110 -2.36 10.11 2.15
CA LEU A 110 -0.96 10.44 1.81
C LEU A 110 -0.37 11.57 2.66
N SER A 111 -1.19 12.56 3.06
CA SER A 111 -0.75 13.62 3.96
C SER A 111 -0.33 13.09 5.34
N GLN A 112 -0.96 11.99 5.80
CA GLN A 112 -0.74 11.38 7.11
C GLN A 112 0.45 10.41 7.15
N VAL A 113 0.94 9.96 5.99
CA VAL A 113 2.12 9.09 5.89
C VAL A 113 3.34 9.82 6.44
N LYS A 114 4.07 9.20 7.36
CA LYS A 114 5.27 9.78 7.95
C LYS A 114 6.50 9.55 7.10
N ASP A 115 6.68 8.33 6.61
CA ASP A 115 7.77 7.99 5.71
C ASP A 115 7.39 8.31 4.27
N LYS A 116 7.70 9.54 3.86
CA LYS A 116 7.39 10.04 2.51
C LYS A 116 8.13 9.26 1.40
N SER A 117 9.20 8.53 1.72
CA SER A 117 9.87 7.67 0.73
C SER A 117 8.97 6.53 0.24
N LEU A 118 8.03 6.06 1.09
CA LEU A 118 7.02 5.07 0.70
C LEU A 118 6.09 5.60 -0.38
N ILE A 119 5.71 6.88 -0.32
CA ILE A 119 4.86 7.52 -1.34
C ILE A 119 5.56 7.51 -2.69
N SER A 120 6.82 7.94 -2.74
CA SER A 120 7.58 7.99 -3.99
C SER A 120 7.81 6.61 -4.60
N ARG A 121 8.20 5.62 -3.80
CA ARG A 121 8.42 4.25 -4.29
C ARG A 121 7.12 3.62 -4.78
N MET A 122 6.01 3.84 -4.06
CA MET A 122 4.70 3.32 -4.46
C MET A 122 4.18 3.99 -5.73
N TYR A 123 4.38 5.31 -5.88
CA TYR A 123 4.05 6.01 -7.13
C TYR A 123 4.87 5.48 -8.31
N GLN A 124 6.18 5.25 -8.13
CA GLN A 124 7.02 4.67 -9.17
C GLN A 124 6.53 3.29 -9.62
N HIS A 125 6.12 2.43 -8.67
CA HIS A 125 5.55 1.11 -8.97
C HIS A 125 4.21 1.19 -9.71
N LEU A 126 3.40 2.20 -9.43
CA LEU A 126 2.07 2.38 -10.01
C LEU A 126 2.05 3.27 -11.26
N LYS A 127 3.16 3.93 -11.59
CA LYS A 127 3.23 4.93 -12.65
C LYS A 127 2.68 4.40 -13.97
N THR A 128 3.18 3.25 -14.43
CA THR A 128 2.73 2.60 -15.67
C THR A 128 1.23 2.31 -15.65
N TYR A 129 0.70 1.84 -14.52
CA TYR A 129 -0.73 1.58 -14.36
C TYR A 129 -1.59 2.84 -14.46
N PHE A 130 -1.10 3.98 -13.94
CA PHE A 130 -1.82 5.25 -14.04
C PHE A 130 -1.74 5.84 -15.45
N ASP A 131 -0.58 5.77 -16.09
CA ASP A 131 -0.33 6.35 -17.41
C ASP A 131 -1.06 5.57 -18.52
N GLU A 132 -1.11 4.25 -18.44
CA GLU A 132 -1.71 3.37 -19.46
C GLU A 132 -3.22 3.16 -19.30
N SER A 133 -3.83 3.68 -18.24
CA SER A 133 -5.25 3.48 -17.98
C SER A 133 -6.14 4.37 -18.86
N ASP A 134 -7.09 3.77 -19.57
CA ASP A 134 -8.12 4.48 -20.36
C ASP A 134 -9.16 5.23 -19.50
N LYS A 135 -9.23 4.94 -18.20
CA LYS A 135 -10.21 5.55 -17.29
C LYS A 135 -9.71 6.91 -16.77
N PRO A 136 -10.40 8.03 -17.03
CA PRO A 136 -9.99 9.36 -16.55
C PRO A 136 -9.86 9.45 -15.03
N SER A 137 -10.68 8.70 -14.30
CA SER A 137 -10.61 8.65 -12.84
C SER A 137 -9.30 8.07 -12.31
N ILE A 138 -8.73 7.08 -12.98
CA ILE A 138 -7.46 6.46 -12.59
C ILE A 138 -6.30 7.41 -12.90
N GLN A 139 -6.35 8.09 -14.04
CA GLN A 139 -5.37 9.13 -14.41
C GLN A 139 -5.37 10.29 -13.40
N GLN A 140 -6.56 10.73 -12.96
CA GLN A 140 -6.69 11.74 -11.90
C GLN A 140 -6.06 11.30 -10.58
N VAL A 141 -6.27 10.03 -10.18
CA VAL A 141 -5.60 9.47 -9.01
C VAL A 141 -4.08 9.49 -9.21
N GLY A 142 -3.60 9.10 -10.39
CA GLY A 142 -2.17 9.19 -10.75
C GLY A 142 -1.60 10.60 -10.58
N GLY A 143 -2.36 11.63 -10.95
CA GLY A 143 -2.00 13.04 -10.71
C GLY A 143 -1.82 13.40 -9.24
N VAL A 144 -2.69 12.88 -8.35
CA VAL A 144 -2.57 13.08 -6.89
C VAL A 144 -1.31 12.41 -6.35
N TRP A 145 -1.02 11.18 -6.78
CA TRP A 145 0.20 10.46 -6.39
C TRP A 145 1.47 11.15 -6.90
N LYS A 146 1.46 11.63 -8.15
CA LYS A 146 2.57 12.39 -8.73
C LYS A 146 2.87 13.64 -7.90
N LYS A 147 1.84 14.47 -7.65
CA LYS A 147 1.98 15.68 -6.82
C LYS A 147 2.55 15.36 -5.44
N ALA A 148 2.01 14.35 -4.75
CA ALA A 148 2.48 13.95 -3.44
C ALA A 148 3.94 13.44 -3.45
N SER A 149 4.35 12.74 -4.51
CA SER A 149 5.73 12.29 -4.69
C SER A 149 6.68 13.43 -5.02
N ASP A 150 6.26 14.42 -5.82
CA ASP A 150 7.11 15.54 -6.24
C ASP A 150 7.33 16.53 -5.08
N THR A 151 6.31 16.80 -4.27
CA THR A 151 6.44 17.61 -3.04
C THR A 151 7.49 17.04 -2.09
N PHE A 152 7.68 15.72 -2.04
CA PHE A 152 8.75 15.13 -1.22
C PHE A 152 10.15 15.35 -1.80
N LYS A 153 10.30 15.28 -3.13
CA LYS A 153 11.60 15.50 -3.77
C LYS A 153 12.09 16.93 -3.56
N GLU A 154 11.21 17.92 -3.73
CA GLU A 154 11.52 19.33 -3.51
C GLU A 154 11.96 19.63 -2.07
N VAL A 155 11.41 18.93 -1.08
CA VAL A 155 11.80 19.10 0.34
C VAL A 155 13.21 18.55 0.59
N ASN A 156 13.55 17.38 0.03
CA ASN A 156 14.88 16.79 0.21
C ASN A 156 15.97 17.54 -0.56
N ASP A 157 15.68 18.03 -1.76
CA ASP A 157 16.66 18.79 -2.55
C ASP A 157 17.00 20.12 -1.85
N ASN A 158 16.03 20.78 -1.19
CA ASN A 158 16.27 22.00 -0.42
C ASN A 158 17.05 21.77 0.89
N ASP A 159 16.93 20.59 1.53
CA ASP A 159 17.67 20.25 2.75
C ASP A 159 19.14 19.86 2.46
N ASN A 160 19.49 19.57 1.21
CA ASN A 160 20.84 19.16 0.79
C ASN A 160 21.70 20.33 0.26
N ASP A 161 21.10 21.51 0.10
CA ASP A 161 21.74 22.75 -0.39
C ASP A 161 22.08 23.74 0.75
N ASN A 162 22.03 23.30 2.02
CA ASN A 162 22.37 24.11 3.21
C ASN A 162 23.27 23.36 4.20
#